data_AF-A0A212CCZ7-F1
#
_entry.id   AF-A0A212CCZ7-F1
#
_cell.length_a   1.000
_cell.length_b   1.000
_cell.length_c   1.000
_cell.angle_alpha   90.00
_cell.angle_beta   90.00
_cell.angle_gamma   90.00
#
_symmetry.space_group_name_H-M   'P 1'
#
loop_
_entity.id
_entity.type
_entity.pdbx_description
1 polymer ?
#
loop_
_entity_poly.entity_id
_entity_poly.type
_entity_poly.pdbx_seq_one_letter_code
_entity_poly.pdbx_strand_id
1 'polypeptide(L)' 'MKASEDLKKHGNTVLTALGGILKKKGHHEAEFISDAIIHVLHAKHPSDFGADAQGAMSKALELFRNDMAAQYKVLGFQG' A
#
# COMPACT_ATOMS: atom_id res chain seq x y z
N MET A 1 9.51 6.72 25.23
CA MET A 1 9.89 6.13 23.91
C MET A 1 9.13 4.84 23.53
N LYS A 2 8.41 4.18 24.45
CA LYS A 2 7.67 2.92 24.21
C LYS A 2 6.65 2.95 23.05
N ALA A 3 5.91 4.06 22.92
CA ALA A 3 4.90 4.23 21.86
C ALA A 3 5.47 4.19 20.43
N SER A 4 6.75 4.55 20.24
CA SER A 4 7.40 4.53 18.92
C SER A 4 7.78 3.10 18.48
N GLU A 5 8.16 2.24 19.42
CA GLU A 5 8.48 0.84 19.12
C GLU A 5 7.24 0.02 18.80
N ASP A 6 6.16 0.25 19.54
CA ASP A 6 4.88 -0.42 19.28
C ASP A 6 4.33 -0.01 17.91
N LEU A 7 4.47 1.26 17.52
CA LEU A 7 4.11 1.75 16.19
C LEU A 7 4.96 1.11 15.08
N LYS A 8 6.27 0.96 15.30
CA LYS A 8 7.17 0.27 14.34
C LYS A 8 6.81 -1.20 14.17
N LYS A 9 6.56 -1.91 15.27
CA LYS A 9 6.14 -3.32 15.23
C LYS A 9 4.80 -3.46 14.50
N HIS A 10 3.85 -2.58 14.81
CA HIS A 10 2.55 -2.61 14.16
C HIS A 10 2.64 -2.31 12.66
N GLY A 11 3.44 -1.32 12.25
CA GLY A 11 3.71 -1.04 10.84
C GLY A 11 4.31 -2.24 10.10
N ASN A 12 5.29 -2.92 10.72
CA ASN A 12 5.91 -4.10 10.14
C ASN A 12 4.92 -5.28 9.99
N THR A 13 4.04 -5.48 10.97
CA THR A 13 2.98 -6.49 10.91
C THR A 13 1.98 -6.21 9.79
N VAL A 14 1.53 -4.96 9.65
CA VAL A 14 0.60 -4.55 8.58
C VAL A 14 1.23 -4.79 7.21
N LEU A 15 2.47 -4.31 6.99
CA LEU A 15 3.17 -4.48 5.72
C LEU A 15 3.45 -5.95 5.36
N THR A 16 3.74 -6.79 6.36
CA THR A 16 3.95 -8.23 6.15
C THR A 16 2.66 -8.94 5.74
N ALA A 17 1.56 -8.65 6.43
CA ALA A 17 0.24 -9.20 6.09
C ALA A 17 -0.17 -8.76 4.68
N LEU A 18 0.07 -7.49 4.34
CA LEU A 18 -0.18 -6.91 3.03
C LEU A 18 0.57 -7.65 1.91
N GLY A 19 1.87 -7.88 2.09
CA GLY A 19 2.68 -8.62 1.12
C GLY A 19 2.22 -10.07 0.93
N GLY A 20 1.70 -10.72 1.98
CA GLY A 20 1.14 -12.07 1.89
C GLY A 20 -0.20 -12.13 1.15
N ILE A 21 -1.03 -11.11 1.32
CA ILE A 21 -2.34 -10.95 0.66
C ILE A 21 -2.14 -10.73 -0.85
N LEU A 22 -1.28 -9.78 -1.22
CA LEU A 22 -0.92 -9.48 -2.61
C LEU A 22 -0.32 -10.69 -3.35
N LYS A 23 0.50 -11.50 -2.67
CA LYS A 23 1.07 -12.73 -3.25
C LYS A 23 0.02 -13.82 -3.53
N LYS A 24 -1.14 -13.81 -2.86
CA LYS A 24 -2.11 -14.91 -2.89
C LYS A 24 -3.31 -14.68 -3.82
N LYS A 25 -3.67 -13.44 -4.15
CA LYS A 25 -4.99 -13.14 -4.74
C LYS A 25 -5.01 -12.32 -6.04
N GLY A 26 -3.86 -12.01 -6.62
CA GLY A 26 -3.79 -11.34 -7.92
C GLY A 26 -4.30 -9.89 -7.90
N HIS A 27 -4.29 -9.28 -9.09
CA HIS A 27 -4.32 -7.82 -9.34
C HIS A 27 -5.39 -6.99 -8.64
N HIS A 28 -6.53 -7.58 -8.27
CA HIS A 28 -7.67 -6.88 -7.68
C HIS A 28 -7.44 -6.36 -6.25
N GLU A 29 -6.57 -6.99 -5.45
CA GLU A 29 -6.35 -6.53 -4.07
C GLU A 29 -5.35 -5.37 -3.96
N ALA A 30 -4.52 -5.15 -4.97
CA ALA A 30 -3.55 -4.06 -4.94
C ALA A 30 -4.22 -2.69 -4.92
N GLU A 31 -5.37 -2.56 -5.59
CA GLU A 31 -6.19 -1.36 -5.58
C GLU A 31 -6.85 -1.14 -4.21
N PHE A 32 -7.48 -2.18 -3.64
CA PHE A 32 -8.07 -2.13 -2.30
C PHE A 32 -7.04 -1.75 -1.23
N ILE A 33 -5.82 -2.27 -1.34
CA ILE A 33 -4.72 -1.96 -0.45
C ILE A 33 -4.25 -0.51 -0.61
N SER A 34 -4.24 0.00 -1.83
CA SER A 34 -3.90 1.39 -2.10
C SER A 34 -4.89 2.34 -1.42
N ASP A 35 -6.18 2.02 -1.49
CA ASP A 35 -7.23 2.78 -0.82
C ASP A 35 -7.11 2.71 0.70
N ALA A 36 -6.81 1.54 1.26
CA ALA A 36 -6.59 1.39 2.70
C ALA A 36 -5.39 2.22 3.19
N ILE A 37 -4.30 2.27 2.41
CA ILE A 37 -3.11 3.09 2.73
C ILE A 37 -3.48 4.58 2.74
N ILE A 38 -4.18 5.06 1.72
CA ILE A 38 -4.62 6.46 1.64
C ILE A 38 -5.53 6.80 2.84
N HIS A 39 -6.49 5.94 3.15
CA HIS A 39 -7.41 6.14 4.26
C HIS A 39 -6.67 6.23 5.61
N VAL A 40 -5.74 5.32 5.88
CA VAL A 40 -4.96 5.31 7.12
C VAL A 40 -4.04 6.53 7.21
N LEU A 41 -3.39 6.93 6.11
CA LEU A 41 -2.52 8.10 6.08
C LEU A 41 -3.30 9.39 6.33
N HIS A 42 -4.46 9.54 5.69
CA HIS A 42 -5.34 10.68 5.92
C HIS A 42 -5.86 10.73 7.36
N ALA A 43 -6.22 9.58 7.94
CA ALA A 43 -6.69 9.51 9.33
C ALA A 43 -5.59 9.79 10.37
N LYS A 44 -4.35 9.36 10.12
CA LYS A 44 -3.24 9.48 11.07
C LYS A 44 -2.42 10.77 10.92
N HIS A 45 -2.38 11.33 9.72
CA HIS A 45 -1.54 12.48 9.37
C HIS A 45 -2.33 13.56 8.61
N PRO A 46 -3.50 14.01 9.09
CA PRO A 46 -4.35 14.93 8.34
C PRO A 46 -3.69 16.30 8.06
N SER A 47 -2.77 16.75 8.92
CA SER A 47 -2.02 18.00 8.73
C SER A 47 -0.94 17.91 7.63
N ASP A 48 -0.38 16.73 7.43
CA ASP A 48 0.74 16.49 6.51
C ASP A 48 0.29 15.76 5.22
N PHE A 49 -0.94 15.26 5.21
CA PHE A 49 -1.54 14.48 4.12
C PHE A 49 -2.76 15.20 3.54
N GLY A 50 -2.57 16.46 3.17
CA GLY A 50 -3.58 17.26 2.45
C GLY A 50 -3.77 16.79 0.99
N ALA A 51 -4.64 17.49 0.26
CA ALA A 51 -5.07 17.11 -1.09
C ALA A 51 -3.90 16.83 -2.06
N ASP A 52 -2.87 17.66 -2.04
CA ASP A 52 -1.70 17.50 -2.93
C ASP A 52 -0.88 16.25 -2.57
N ALA A 53 -0.64 16.01 -1.28
CA ALA A 53 0.09 14.84 -0.79
C ALA A 53 -0.71 13.55 -1.04
N GLN A 54 -2.02 13.59 -0.85
CA GLN A 54 -2.91 12.48 -1.17
C GLN A 54 -2.92 12.18 -2.68
N GLY A 55 -2.98 13.20 -3.53
CA GLY A 55 -2.90 13.05 -4.99
C GLY A 55 -1.57 12.43 -5.43
N ALA A 56 -0.45 12.90 -4.87
CA ALA A 56 0.87 12.35 -5.14
C ALA A 56 0.99 10.88 -4.70
N MET A 57 0.49 10.54 -3.52
CA MET A 57 0.47 9.16 -3.01
C MET A 57 -0.40 8.25 -3.88
N SER A 58 -1.58 8.72 -4.30
CA SER A 58 -2.47 7.96 -5.20
C SER A 58 -1.78 7.60 -6.50
N LYS A 59 -1.07 8.58 -7.10
CA LYS A 59 -0.31 8.38 -8.33
C LYS A 59 0.88 7.44 -8.15
N ALA A 60 1.57 7.52 -7.02
CA ALA A 60 2.67 6.60 -6.69
C ALA A 60 2.18 5.16 -6.53
N LEU A 61 1.04 4.97 -5.86
CA LEU A 61 0.41 3.66 -5.70
C LEU A 61 -0.08 3.09 -7.05
N GLU A 62 -0.63 3.93 -7.92
CA GLU A 62 -1.02 3.53 -9.28
C GLU A 62 0.19 3.07 -10.12
N LEU A 63 1.28 3.84 -10.13
CA LEU A 63 2.54 3.45 -10.77
C LEU A 63 3.05 2.12 -10.24
N PHE A 64 3.06 1.94 -8.92
CA PHE A 64 3.45 0.67 -8.30
C PHE A 64 2.58 -0.51 -8.76
N ARG A 65 1.25 -0.34 -8.83
CA ARG A 65 0.35 -1.39 -9.33
C ARG A 65 0.62 -1.74 -10.78
N ASN A 66 0.86 -0.74 -11.63
CA ASN A 66 1.16 -0.93 -13.05
C ASN A 66 2.48 -1.68 -13.24
N ASP A 67 3.53 -1.31 -12.50
CA ASP A 67 4.83 -1.99 -12.54
C ASP A 67 4.73 -3.44 -12.06
N MET A 68 4.00 -3.68 -10.97
CA MET A 68 3.72 -5.04 -10.49
C MET A 68 2.98 -5.85 -11.56
N ALA A 69 1.95 -5.28 -12.21
CA ALA A 69 1.24 -5.93 -13.32
C ALA A 69 2.12 -6.28 -14.52
N ALA A 70 3.03 -5.38 -14.89
CA ALA A 70 4.02 -5.68 -15.91
C ALA A 70 4.93 -6.86 -15.48
N GLN A 71 5.38 -6.90 -14.23
CA GLN A 71 6.23 -7.99 -13.72
C GLN A 71 5.49 -9.33 -13.63
N TYR A 72 4.24 -9.36 -13.16
CA TYR A 72 3.44 -10.59 -13.12
C TYR A 72 3.27 -11.19 -14.52
N LYS A 73 3.02 -10.34 -15.53
CA LYS A 73 2.94 -10.77 -16.93
C LYS A 73 4.26 -11.38 -17.45
N VAL A 74 5.41 -10.78 -17.10
CA VAL A 74 6.73 -11.32 -17.46
C VAL A 74 6.98 -12.68 -16.81
N LEU A 75 6.54 -12.87 -15.57
CA LEU A 75 6.68 -14.12 -14.83
C LEU A 75 5.66 -15.20 -15.26
N GLY A 76 4.85 -14.94 -16.28
CA GLY A 76 3.86 -15.89 -16.79
C GLY A 76 2.63 -16.05 -15.89
N PHE A 77 2.48 -15.21 -14.87
CA PHE A 77 1.26 -15.15 -14.07
C PHE A 77 0.24 -14.30 -14.83
N GLN A 78 -0.71 -14.96 -15.47
CA GLN A 78 -1.93 -14.32 -15.94
C GLN A 78 -2.93 -14.36 -14.78
N GLY A 79 -3.09 -13.22 -14.10
CA GLY A 79 -4.20 -12.97 -13.20
C GLY A 79 -5.46 -12.63 -13.99
#